data_AF-A0A1Q7NNQ7-F1
#
_entry.id   AF-A0A1Q7NNQ7-F1
#
_cell.length_a   1.000
_cell.length_b   1.000
_cell.length_c   1.000
_cell.angle_alpha   90.00
_cell.angle_beta   90.00
_cell.angle_gamma   90.00
#
_symmetry.space_group_name_H-M   'P 1'
#
loop_
_entity.id
_entity.type
_entity.pdbx_description
1 polymer ?
#
loop_
_entity_poly.entity_id
_entity_poly.type
_entity_poly.pdbx_seq_one_letter_code
_entity_poly.pdbx_strand_id
1 'polypeptide(L)'
;MKLPGKIAIVTGASRGIGKATAALLAKEGARVVITAKDQTRLESAARESKSFVAIPGDIRKDTEVQNVVRKTIERFGKIDILVNNAGIFPKVKPLHEISESEWNEVIDVNLTGQFRFTKAVIPHMMKNGGCIVNVSSDAGLKSFANFEADAYTASKAAMVLLTQAWAVEYAKYKIRVNCVCPGIVETDMTRPYLGTEAERSMAEAEYPIGRIGSPEDVAKAILYFVSEDSSWITGAILPIDGGAITK
;
A
#
# COMPACT_ATOMS: atom_id res chain seq x y z
N MET A 1 -3.45 -18.33 -13.31
CA MET A 1 -3.86 -17.86 -11.98
C MET A 1 -2.71 -18.09 -11.03
N LYS A 2 -2.06 -17.00 -10.57
CA LYS A 2 -0.90 -17.06 -9.68
C LYS A 2 -1.26 -17.25 -8.20
N LEU A 3 -2.51 -17.00 -7.81
CA LEU A 3 -2.95 -16.95 -6.41
C LEU A 3 -4.18 -17.83 -6.10
N PRO A 4 -4.32 -19.04 -6.68
CA PRO A 4 -5.51 -19.86 -6.49
C PRO A 4 -5.73 -20.15 -5.00
N GLY A 5 -6.89 -19.75 -4.46
CA GLY A 5 -7.27 -20.04 -3.08
C GLY A 5 -6.50 -19.29 -2.00
N LYS A 6 -5.71 -18.26 -2.37
CA LYS A 6 -5.07 -17.36 -1.41
C LYS A 6 -6.10 -16.35 -0.86
N ILE A 7 -5.97 -15.98 0.41
CA ILE A 7 -6.80 -14.99 1.09
C ILE A 7 -5.97 -13.72 1.29
N ALA A 8 -6.41 -12.62 0.70
CA ALA A 8 -5.71 -11.34 0.75
C ALA A 8 -6.52 -10.28 1.50
N ILE A 9 -5.85 -9.45 2.30
CA ILE A 9 -6.39 -8.18 2.80
C ILE A 9 -5.66 -7.05 2.06
N VAL A 10 -6.41 -6.10 1.49
CA VAL A 10 -5.86 -4.89 0.85
C VAL A 10 -6.45 -3.66 1.51
N THR A 11 -5.60 -2.84 2.12
CA THR A 11 -6.01 -1.59 2.78
C THR A 11 -6.08 -0.42 1.79
N GLY A 12 -7.00 0.52 2.02
CA GLY A 12 -7.21 1.64 1.10
C GLY A 12 -7.75 1.20 -0.27
N ALA A 13 -8.44 0.06 -0.33
CA ALA A 13 -8.82 -0.61 -1.57
C ALA A 13 -10.14 -0.12 -2.19
N SER A 14 -10.67 1.02 -1.75
CA SER A 14 -11.85 1.64 -2.35
C SER A 14 -11.55 2.44 -3.62
N ARG A 15 -10.27 2.74 -3.91
CA ARG A 15 -9.82 3.50 -5.10
C ARG A 15 -8.34 3.27 -5.43
N GLY A 16 -7.89 3.83 -6.56
CA GLY A 16 -6.48 3.94 -6.93
C GLY A 16 -5.72 2.61 -6.91
N ILE A 17 -4.45 2.65 -6.45
CA ILE A 17 -3.54 1.50 -6.39
C ILE A 17 -4.15 0.33 -5.61
N GLY A 18 -4.77 0.58 -4.45
CA GLY A 18 -5.37 -0.47 -3.63
C GLY A 18 -6.50 -1.21 -4.35
N LYS A 19 -7.38 -0.48 -5.04
CA LYS A 19 -8.47 -1.08 -5.82
C LYS A 19 -7.95 -1.85 -7.03
N ALA A 20 -7.00 -1.29 -7.79
CA ALA A 20 -6.38 -1.97 -8.92
C ALA A 20 -5.64 -3.24 -8.48
N THR A 21 -4.95 -3.18 -7.35
CA THR A 21 -4.31 -4.34 -6.72
C THR A 21 -5.33 -5.39 -6.36
N ALA A 22 -6.39 -5.04 -5.62
CA ALA A 22 -7.44 -5.97 -5.26
C ALA A 22 -8.05 -6.67 -6.48
N ALA A 23 -8.34 -5.90 -7.55
CA ALA A 23 -8.90 -6.43 -8.78
C ALA A 23 -7.95 -7.42 -9.46
N LEU A 24 -6.65 -7.09 -9.54
CA LEU A 24 -5.65 -7.97 -10.12
C LEU A 24 -5.45 -9.25 -9.31
N LEU A 25 -5.37 -9.16 -7.97
CA LEU A 25 -5.25 -10.34 -7.11
C LEU A 25 -6.47 -11.27 -7.25
N ALA A 26 -7.68 -10.69 -7.32
CA ALA A 26 -8.91 -11.45 -7.54
C ALA A 26 -8.92 -12.13 -8.92
N LYS A 27 -8.48 -11.43 -9.97
CA LYS A 27 -8.32 -12.01 -11.32
C LYS A 27 -7.34 -13.18 -11.33
N GLU A 28 -6.33 -13.16 -10.46
CA GLU A 28 -5.35 -14.23 -10.30
C GLU A 28 -5.76 -15.36 -9.35
N GLY A 29 -7.01 -15.36 -8.88
CA GLY A 29 -7.62 -16.47 -8.14
C GLY A 29 -7.67 -16.29 -6.61
N ALA A 30 -7.28 -15.12 -6.10
CA ALA A 30 -7.38 -14.83 -4.67
C ALA A 30 -8.83 -14.45 -4.26
N ARG A 31 -9.18 -14.72 -3.01
CA ARG A 31 -10.33 -14.08 -2.33
C ARG A 31 -9.80 -12.84 -1.64
N VAL A 32 -10.40 -11.68 -1.91
CA VAL A 32 -9.83 -10.40 -1.48
C VAL A 32 -10.78 -9.69 -0.53
N VAL A 33 -10.32 -9.46 0.69
CA VAL A 33 -10.94 -8.54 1.64
C VAL A 33 -10.43 -7.14 1.33
N ILE A 34 -11.36 -6.25 0.99
CA ILE A 34 -11.07 -4.84 0.77
C ILE A 34 -11.52 -4.03 1.99
N THR A 35 -10.67 -3.10 2.44
CA THR A 35 -10.99 -2.25 3.58
C THR A 35 -10.59 -0.79 3.35
N ALA A 36 -11.46 0.13 3.78
CA ALA A 36 -11.27 1.57 3.77
C ALA A 36 -12.27 2.22 4.75
N LYS A 37 -11.98 3.46 5.17
CA LYS A 37 -12.85 4.24 6.06
C LYS A 37 -14.14 4.75 5.41
N ASP A 38 -14.11 5.02 4.10
CA ASP A 38 -15.27 5.48 3.33
C ASP A 38 -16.11 4.27 2.91
N GLN A 39 -17.19 4.01 3.64
CA GLN A 39 -18.05 2.86 3.43
C GLN A 39 -18.76 2.90 2.07
N THR A 40 -19.30 4.06 1.67
CA THR A 40 -20.03 4.19 0.40
C THR A 40 -19.13 3.87 -0.79
N ARG A 41 -17.90 4.41 -0.80
CA ARG A 41 -16.94 4.11 -1.86
C ARG A 41 -16.47 2.66 -1.82
N LEU A 42 -16.28 2.10 -0.63
CA LEU A 42 -15.88 0.70 -0.47
C LEU A 42 -16.95 -0.26 -1.00
N GLU A 43 -18.22 0.00 -0.71
CA GLU A 43 -19.36 -0.78 -1.23
C GLU A 43 -19.48 -0.67 -2.74
N SER A 44 -19.25 0.52 -3.32
CA SER A 44 -19.19 0.70 -4.78
C SER A 44 -18.08 -0.15 -5.39
N ALA A 45 -16.87 -0.13 -4.84
CA ALA A 45 -15.76 -0.96 -5.31
C ALA A 45 -16.06 -2.46 -5.17
N ALA A 46 -16.73 -2.88 -4.11
CA ALA A 46 -17.11 -4.29 -3.88
C ALA A 46 -18.03 -4.85 -4.98
N ARG A 47 -18.87 -4.00 -5.60
CA ARG A 47 -19.80 -4.42 -6.66
C ARG A 47 -19.12 -4.78 -7.98
N GLU A 48 -17.87 -4.36 -8.17
CA GLU A 48 -17.12 -4.63 -9.39
C GLU A 48 -16.58 -6.07 -9.46
N SER A 49 -16.53 -6.79 -8.34
CA SER A 49 -16.09 -8.18 -8.31
C SER A 49 -16.74 -8.99 -7.19
N LYS A 50 -17.34 -10.13 -7.54
CA LYS A 50 -17.88 -11.10 -6.57
C LYS A 50 -16.79 -11.73 -5.69
N SER A 51 -15.52 -11.59 -6.05
CA SER A 51 -14.38 -12.07 -5.26
C SER A 51 -14.00 -11.11 -4.15
N PHE A 52 -14.59 -9.90 -4.11
CA PHE A 52 -14.37 -8.93 -3.05
C PHE A 52 -15.29 -9.18 -1.86
N VAL A 53 -14.72 -9.02 -0.67
CA VAL A 53 -15.46 -8.91 0.58
C VAL A 53 -15.11 -7.57 1.21
N ALA A 54 -16.06 -6.64 1.19
CA ALA A 54 -15.87 -5.33 1.82
C ALA A 54 -16.06 -5.43 3.33
N ILE A 55 -15.07 -4.92 4.07
CA ILE A 55 -15.16 -4.72 5.51
C ILE A 55 -14.66 -3.29 5.81
N PRO A 56 -15.56 -2.35 6.15
CA PRO A 56 -15.14 -0.99 6.45
C PRO A 56 -14.26 -0.96 7.70
N GLY A 57 -13.28 -0.06 7.69
CA GLY A 57 -12.36 0.13 8.79
C GLY A 57 -11.47 1.35 8.59
N ASP A 58 -11.43 2.22 9.60
CA ASP A 58 -10.44 3.27 9.74
C ASP A 58 -9.15 2.69 10.34
N ILE A 59 -8.09 2.71 9.54
CA ILE A 59 -6.78 2.17 9.88
C ILE A 59 -6.13 2.84 11.11
N ARG A 60 -6.62 4.03 11.50
CA ARG A 60 -6.17 4.73 12.71
C ARG A 60 -6.70 4.09 14.00
N LYS A 61 -7.78 3.32 13.92
CA LYS A 61 -8.46 2.74 15.07
C LYS A 61 -8.14 1.25 15.19
N ASP A 62 -7.40 0.88 16.23
CA ASP A 62 -7.01 -0.51 16.47
C ASP A 62 -8.23 -1.45 16.51
N THR A 63 -9.33 -1.05 17.16
CA THR A 63 -10.56 -1.85 17.25
C THR A 63 -11.16 -2.16 15.87
N GLU A 64 -11.11 -1.22 14.92
CA GLU A 64 -11.61 -1.43 13.56
C GLU A 64 -10.65 -2.32 12.75
N VAL A 65 -9.33 -2.17 12.93
CA VAL A 65 -8.32 -3.06 12.33
C VAL A 65 -8.49 -4.51 12.82
N GLN A 66 -8.62 -4.72 14.13
CA GLN A 66 -8.86 -6.03 14.72
C GLN A 66 -10.17 -6.65 14.19
N ASN A 67 -11.21 -5.84 14.01
CA ASN A 67 -12.47 -6.30 13.43
C ASN A 67 -12.33 -6.79 11.99
N VAL A 68 -11.54 -6.11 11.14
CA VAL A 68 -11.25 -6.56 9.77
C VAL A 68 -10.52 -7.91 9.78
N VAL A 69 -9.47 -8.04 10.59
CA VAL A 69 -8.69 -9.28 10.70
C VAL A 69 -9.55 -10.43 11.23
N ARG A 70 -10.29 -10.21 12.33
CA ARG A 70 -11.19 -11.20 12.94
C ARG A 70 -12.21 -11.71 11.92
N LYS A 71 -12.94 -10.81 11.24
CA LYS A 71 -13.94 -11.19 10.24
C LYS A 71 -13.34 -11.93 9.04
N THR A 72 -12.09 -11.61 8.67
CA THR A 72 -11.37 -12.33 7.62
C THR A 72 -11.09 -13.77 8.05
N ILE A 73 -10.61 -13.97 9.28
CA ILE A 73 -10.34 -15.30 9.84
C ILE A 73 -11.64 -16.10 10.03
N GLU A 74 -12.70 -15.49 10.58
CA GLU A 74 -14.01 -16.15 10.73
C GLU A 74 -14.56 -16.65 9.40
N ARG A 75 -14.35 -15.89 8.33
CA ARG A 75 -14.89 -16.21 7.01
C ARG A 75 -14.05 -17.23 6.24
N PHE A 76 -12.72 -17.17 6.36
CA PHE A 76 -11.82 -17.91 5.47
C PHE A 76 -10.82 -18.82 6.21
N GLY A 77 -10.74 -18.75 7.53
CA GLY A 77 -9.86 -19.55 8.37
C GLY A 77 -8.38 -19.16 8.35
N LYS A 78 -7.95 -18.32 7.41
CA LYS A 78 -6.55 -17.90 7.24
C LYS A 78 -6.41 -16.55 6.56
N ILE A 79 -5.19 -16.01 6.59
CA ILE A 79 -4.74 -14.84 5.83
C ILE A 79 -3.40 -15.22 5.22
N ASP A 80 -3.30 -15.19 3.89
CA ASP A 80 -2.06 -15.52 3.19
C ASP A 80 -1.30 -14.23 2.77
N ILE A 81 -2.04 -13.14 2.50
CA ILE A 81 -1.52 -11.91 1.91
C ILE A 81 -2.04 -10.68 2.67
N LEU A 82 -1.16 -9.75 3.00
CA LEU A 82 -1.50 -8.39 3.41
C LEU A 82 -0.84 -7.38 2.47
N VAL A 83 -1.64 -6.47 1.91
CA VAL A 83 -1.14 -5.31 1.18
C VAL A 83 -1.49 -4.05 1.97
N ASN A 84 -0.46 -3.44 2.57
CA ASN A 84 -0.56 -2.17 3.27
C ASN A 84 -0.45 -1.02 2.25
N ASN A 85 -1.59 -0.61 1.71
CA ASN A 85 -1.67 0.45 0.69
C ASN A 85 -2.31 1.75 1.21
N ALA A 86 -3.13 1.69 2.25
CA ALA A 86 -3.77 2.89 2.80
C ALA A 86 -2.74 3.98 3.14
N GLY A 87 -3.05 5.20 2.71
CA GLY A 87 -2.23 6.38 2.95
C GLY A 87 -2.98 7.66 2.59
N ILE A 88 -2.52 8.77 3.12
CA ILE A 88 -2.94 10.13 2.77
C ILE A 88 -1.73 10.94 2.33
N PHE A 89 -2.01 11.97 1.54
CA PHE A 89 -1.04 12.99 1.17
C PHE A 89 -1.36 14.27 1.97
N PRO A 90 -0.37 14.93 2.59
CA PRO A 90 -0.60 16.17 3.32
C PRO A 90 -0.92 17.33 2.37
N LYS A 91 -1.34 18.45 2.96
CA LYS A 91 -1.21 19.74 2.27
C LYS A 91 0.27 20.12 2.23
N VAL A 92 0.77 20.49 1.06
CA VAL A 92 2.14 20.95 0.86
C VAL A 92 2.31 22.33 1.47
N LYS A 93 3.32 22.51 2.34
CA LYS A 93 3.67 23.79 2.96
C LYS A 93 5.06 23.76 3.58
N PRO A 94 5.72 24.91 3.76
CA PRO A 94 7.03 24.97 4.41
C PRO A 94 7.04 24.30 5.78
N LEU A 95 8.15 23.61 6.11
CA LEU A 95 8.30 22.83 7.35
C LEU A 95 7.88 23.59 8.62
N HIS A 96 8.27 24.86 8.73
CA HIS A 96 8.00 25.69 9.90
C HIS A 96 6.52 26.09 10.07
N GLU A 97 5.67 25.83 9.07
CA GLU A 97 4.23 26.07 9.11
C GLU A 97 3.43 24.79 9.38
N ILE A 98 4.08 23.62 9.44
CA ILE A 98 3.43 22.34 9.72
C ILE A 98 3.05 22.27 11.20
N SER A 99 1.75 22.17 11.49
CA SER A 99 1.30 21.95 12.86
C SER A 99 1.58 20.50 13.27
N GLU A 100 1.77 20.28 14.56
CA GLU A 100 1.90 18.92 15.11
C GLU A 100 0.67 18.06 14.77
N SER A 101 -0.52 18.64 14.69
CA SER A 101 -1.74 17.91 14.36
C SER A 101 -1.73 17.34 12.94
N GLU A 102 -1.26 18.11 11.97
CA GLU A 102 -1.16 17.66 10.57
C GLU A 102 -0.03 16.65 10.39
N TRP A 103 1.10 16.87 11.07
CA TRP A 103 2.19 15.90 11.12
C TRP A 103 1.69 14.56 11.66
N ASN A 104 1.04 14.58 12.83
CA ASN A 104 0.56 13.39 13.52
C ASN A 104 -0.53 12.67 12.72
N GLU A 105 -1.40 13.38 11.99
CA GLU A 105 -2.40 12.74 11.15
C GLU A 105 -1.75 11.89 10.04
N VAL A 106 -0.74 12.43 9.36
CA VAL A 106 -0.02 11.71 8.30
C VAL A 106 0.71 10.50 8.86
N ILE A 107 1.43 10.66 9.97
CA ILE A 107 2.15 9.56 10.63
C ILE A 107 1.19 8.47 11.08
N ASP A 108 0.06 8.84 11.70
CA ASP A 108 -0.91 7.87 12.21
C ASP A 108 -1.54 7.03 11.10
N VAL A 109 -1.82 7.62 9.94
CA VAL A 109 -2.34 6.86 8.79
C VAL A 109 -1.25 6.07 8.06
N ASN A 110 -0.18 6.75 7.64
CA ASN A 110 0.79 6.20 6.68
C ASN A 110 1.79 5.23 7.31
N LEU A 111 2.07 5.38 8.61
CA LEU A 111 3.06 4.58 9.32
C LEU A 111 2.38 3.71 10.38
N THR A 112 1.78 4.34 11.40
CA THR A 112 1.17 3.62 12.54
C THR A 112 0.04 2.73 12.08
N GLY A 113 -0.76 3.18 11.12
CA GLY A 113 -1.83 2.41 10.53
C GLY A 113 -1.38 1.10 9.88
N GLN A 114 -0.33 1.16 9.05
CA GLN A 114 0.25 -0.03 8.42
C GLN A 114 0.87 -0.97 9.46
N PHE A 115 1.50 -0.42 10.50
CA PHE A 115 1.95 -1.18 11.67
C PHE A 115 0.79 -1.92 12.36
N ARG A 116 -0.36 -1.28 12.59
CA ARG A 116 -1.52 -1.90 13.25
C ARG A 116 -2.01 -3.13 12.48
N PHE A 117 -2.19 -3.01 11.16
CA PHE A 117 -2.59 -4.17 10.33
C PHE A 117 -1.53 -5.27 10.35
N THR A 118 -0.26 -4.91 10.18
CA THR A 118 0.86 -5.87 10.21
C THR A 118 0.90 -6.64 11.53
N LYS A 119 0.86 -5.94 12.66
CA LYS A 119 0.80 -6.52 14.01
C LYS A 119 -0.41 -7.45 14.17
N ALA A 120 -1.57 -7.07 13.65
CA ALA A 120 -2.79 -7.85 13.77
C ALA A 120 -2.78 -9.13 12.92
N VAL A 121 -2.19 -9.12 11.72
CA VAL A 121 -2.18 -10.32 10.84
C VAL A 121 -1.09 -11.33 11.19
N ILE A 122 0.05 -10.88 11.72
CA ILE A 122 1.22 -11.71 11.96
C ILE A 122 0.91 -12.98 12.80
N PRO A 123 0.19 -12.91 13.94
CA PRO A 123 -0.12 -14.10 14.73
C PRO A 123 -0.89 -15.17 13.95
N HIS A 124 -1.67 -14.77 12.94
CA HIS A 124 -2.40 -15.68 12.08
C HIS A 124 -1.51 -16.25 10.96
N MET A 125 -0.61 -15.44 10.40
CA MET A 125 0.36 -15.88 9.39
C MET A 125 1.44 -16.79 9.96
N MET A 126 1.86 -16.61 11.23
CA MET A 126 2.91 -17.43 11.85
C MET A 126 2.61 -18.93 11.84
N LYS A 127 1.34 -19.31 11.68
CA LYS A 127 0.90 -20.72 11.59
C LYS A 127 1.22 -21.36 10.23
N ASN A 128 1.13 -20.59 9.14
CA ASN A 128 1.15 -21.12 7.77
C ASN A 128 2.11 -20.39 6.82
N GLY A 129 2.82 -19.37 7.30
CA GLY A 129 3.54 -18.41 6.46
C GLY A 129 2.61 -17.39 5.81
N GLY A 130 3.18 -16.52 4.99
CA GLY A 130 2.44 -15.48 4.29
C GLY A 130 3.34 -14.48 3.56
N CYS A 131 2.72 -13.51 2.91
CA CYS A 131 3.42 -12.39 2.28
C CYS A 131 2.78 -11.05 2.65
N ILE A 132 3.60 -10.10 3.08
CA ILE A 132 3.22 -8.73 3.36
C ILE A 132 3.91 -7.84 2.32
N VAL A 133 3.13 -6.95 1.68
CA VAL A 133 3.67 -5.92 0.80
C VAL A 133 3.26 -4.55 1.33
N ASN A 134 4.26 -3.74 1.68
CA ASN A 134 4.06 -2.36 2.11
C ASN A 134 4.21 -1.42 0.91
N VAL A 135 3.21 -0.58 0.67
CA VAL A 135 3.28 0.47 -0.35
C VAL A 135 3.85 1.74 0.28
N SER A 136 5.12 1.99 0.00
CA SER A 136 5.81 3.21 0.41
C SER A 136 5.67 4.30 -0.67
N SER A 137 6.77 4.93 -1.09
CA SER A 137 6.91 5.91 -2.18
C SER A 137 8.39 6.09 -2.50
N ASP A 138 8.72 6.49 -3.71
CA ASP A 138 10.04 7.00 -4.09
C ASP A 138 10.52 8.17 -3.21
N ALA A 139 9.61 9.01 -2.72
CA ALA A 139 9.89 10.06 -1.73
C ALA A 139 10.42 9.48 -0.40
N GLY A 140 10.20 8.19 -0.12
CA GLY A 140 10.82 7.50 1.01
C GLY A 140 12.27 7.06 0.76
N LEU A 141 12.76 7.17 -0.47
CA LEU A 141 14.10 6.74 -0.90
C LEU A 141 15.00 7.92 -1.30
N LYS A 142 14.40 9.00 -1.81
CA LYS A 142 15.11 10.19 -2.28
C LYS A 142 14.27 11.43 -1.99
N SER A 143 14.94 12.52 -1.63
CA SER A 143 14.31 13.84 -1.53
C SER A 143 14.19 14.49 -2.92
N PHE A 144 13.06 15.14 -3.18
CA PHE A 144 12.80 15.88 -4.41
C PHE A 144 12.75 17.38 -4.10
N ALA A 145 13.26 18.20 -5.02
CA ALA A 145 13.10 19.64 -4.92
C ALA A 145 11.60 20.02 -5.03
N ASN A 146 11.16 21.05 -4.31
CA ASN A 146 9.78 21.53 -4.32
C ASN A 146 8.75 20.46 -3.89
N PHE A 147 9.12 19.61 -2.92
CA PHE A 147 8.27 18.55 -2.37
C PHE A 147 8.15 18.70 -0.84
N GLU A 148 7.46 19.75 -0.40
CA GLU A 148 7.27 20.10 1.02
C GLU A 148 6.16 19.24 1.67
N ALA A 149 6.38 17.92 1.68
CA ALA A 149 5.51 16.92 2.28
C ALA A 149 6.25 16.12 3.37
N ASP A 150 6.84 16.82 4.35
CA ASP A 150 7.82 16.26 5.30
C ASP A 150 7.32 15.04 6.07
N ALA A 151 6.10 15.10 6.64
CA ALA A 151 5.51 13.99 7.37
C ALA A 151 5.26 12.76 6.46
N TYR A 152 4.95 13.01 5.19
CA TYR A 152 4.79 11.96 4.19
C TYR A 152 6.13 11.29 3.92
N THR A 153 7.14 12.07 3.53
CA THR A 153 8.52 11.62 3.31
C THR A 153 9.05 10.80 4.49
N ALA A 154 8.91 11.32 5.72
CA ALA A 154 9.32 10.63 6.94
C ALA A 154 8.57 9.28 7.13
N SER A 155 7.24 9.27 6.96
CA SER A 155 6.43 8.05 7.08
C SER A 155 6.84 6.97 6.06
N LYS A 156 7.16 7.39 4.83
CA LYS A 156 7.51 6.51 3.72
C LYS A 156 8.94 5.97 3.86
N ALA A 157 9.89 6.79 4.30
CA ALA A 157 11.24 6.35 4.63
C ALA A 157 11.24 5.35 5.81
N ALA A 158 10.46 5.62 6.86
CA ALA A 158 10.32 4.69 7.98
C ALA A 158 9.76 3.33 7.54
N MET A 159 8.76 3.33 6.64
CA MET A 159 8.16 2.09 6.14
C MET A 159 9.14 1.22 5.35
N VAL A 160 10.07 1.83 4.61
CA VAL A 160 11.14 1.12 3.87
C VAL A 160 12.00 0.32 4.85
N LEU A 161 12.50 0.96 5.90
CA LEU A 161 13.36 0.29 6.88
C LEU A 161 12.58 -0.71 7.76
N LEU A 162 11.34 -0.38 8.16
CA LEU A 162 10.49 -1.31 8.90
C LEU A 162 10.18 -2.58 8.09
N THR A 163 10.03 -2.48 6.77
CA THR A 163 9.87 -3.65 5.90
C THR A 163 11.05 -4.61 6.06
N GLN A 164 12.28 -4.10 6.05
CA GLN A 164 13.48 -4.92 6.25
C GLN A 164 13.56 -5.50 7.65
N ALA A 165 13.24 -4.70 8.68
CA ALA A 165 13.21 -5.18 10.06
C ALA A 165 12.21 -6.33 10.24
N TRP A 166 10.98 -6.19 9.76
CA TRP A 166 9.96 -7.23 9.85
C TRP A 166 10.29 -8.45 8.98
N ALA A 167 10.95 -8.26 7.84
CA ALA A 167 11.43 -9.37 7.02
C ALA A 167 12.41 -10.26 7.79
N VAL A 168 13.38 -9.66 8.49
CA VAL A 168 14.35 -10.40 9.32
C VAL A 168 13.66 -11.07 10.51
N GLU A 169 12.78 -10.34 11.20
CA GLU A 169 12.11 -10.81 12.42
C GLU A 169 11.21 -12.03 12.16
N TYR A 170 10.46 -12.03 11.06
CA TYR A 170 9.42 -13.01 10.78
C TYR A 170 9.78 -14.07 9.72
N ALA A 171 10.99 -14.01 9.12
CA ALA A 171 11.45 -15.01 8.15
C ALA A 171 11.40 -16.45 8.69
N LYS A 172 11.70 -16.66 9.98
CA LYS A 172 11.63 -17.98 10.64
C LYS A 172 10.23 -18.62 10.61
N TYR A 173 9.19 -17.81 10.39
CA TYR A 173 7.80 -18.27 10.24
C TYR A 173 7.36 -18.37 8.79
N LYS A 174 8.29 -18.30 7.82
CA LYS A 174 7.99 -18.30 6.38
C LYS A 174 7.10 -17.12 5.97
N ILE A 175 7.23 -15.98 6.65
CA ILE A 175 6.57 -14.73 6.31
C ILE A 175 7.56 -13.88 5.53
N ARG A 176 7.21 -13.53 4.29
CA ARG A 176 7.98 -12.60 3.47
C ARG A 176 7.41 -11.20 3.64
N VAL A 177 8.26 -10.19 3.74
CA VAL A 177 7.85 -8.78 3.85
C VAL A 177 8.64 -7.97 2.84
N ASN A 178 7.97 -7.35 1.88
CA ASN A 178 8.62 -6.58 0.81
C ASN A 178 7.95 -5.21 0.67
N CYS A 179 8.64 -4.28 0.02
CA CYS A 179 8.16 -2.91 -0.17
C CYS A 179 8.18 -2.53 -1.65
N VAL A 180 7.11 -1.88 -2.09
CA VAL A 180 7.07 -1.17 -3.37
C VAL A 180 7.10 0.33 -3.11
N CYS A 181 7.91 1.06 -3.87
CA CYS A 181 8.13 2.50 -3.74
C CYS A 181 7.71 3.19 -5.05
N PRO A 182 6.40 3.39 -5.26
CA PRO A 182 5.92 4.04 -6.48
C PRO A 182 6.28 5.53 -6.50
N GLY A 183 6.47 6.06 -7.71
CA GLY A 183 6.43 7.50 -7.97
C GLY A 183 5.02 8.04 -8.07
N ILE A 184 4.84 9.13 -8.82
CA ILE A 184 3.53 9.69 -9.12
C ILE A 184 2.75 8.66 -9.95
N VAL A 185 1.57 8.30 -9.43
CA VAL A 185 0.63 7.39 -10.07
C VAL A 185 -0.69 8.10 -10.26
N GLU A 186 -1.30 7.98 -11.45
CA GLU A 186 -2.61 8.56 -11.76
C GLU A 186 -3.70 7.99 -10.83
N THR A 187 -4.06 8.74 -9.79
CA THR A 187 -5.06 8.37 -8.77
C THR A 187 -5.80 9.60 -8.29
N ASP A 188 -6.90 9.42 -7.55
CA ASP A 188 -7.56 10.56 -6.88
C ASP A 188 -6.65 11.34 -5.91
N MET A 189 -5.55 10.75 -5.44
CA MET A 189 -4.60 11.41 -4.54
C MET A 189 -3.73 12.43 -5.28
N THR A 190 -3.35 12.11 -6.52
CA THR A 190 -2.42 12.90 -7.35
C THR A 190 -3.14 13.80 -8.33
N ARG A 191 -4.38 13.47 -8.73
CA ARG A 191 -5.21 14.24 -9.67
C ARG A 191 -5.25 15.76 -9.39
N PRO A 192 -5.34 16.25 -8.13
CA PRO A 192 -5.31 17.69 -7.86
C PRO A 192 -4.04 18.41 -8.33
N TYR A 193 -2.94 17.69 -8.53
CA TYR A 193 -1.64 18.21 -8.96
C TYR A 193 -1.34 17.94 -10.44
N LEU A 194 -2.30 17.36 -11.17
CA LEU A 194 -2.18 16.96 -12.58
C LEU A 194 -3.35 17.54 -13.41
N GLY A 195 -3.89 18.68 -12.98
CA GLY A 195 -5.13 19.24 -13.51
C GLY A 195 -4.97 19.92 -14.87
N THR A 196 -3.77 20.37 -15.19
CA THR A 196 -3.42 21.01 -16.46
C THR A 196 -2.42 20.19 -17.27
N GLU A 197 -2.39 20.42 -18.58
CA GLU A 197 -1.41 19.78 -19.47
C GLU A 197 0.04 20.15 -19.10
N ALA A 198 0.25 21.39 -18.65
CA ALA A 198 1.55 21.86 -18.19
C ALA A 198 2.00 21.12 -16.93
N GLU A 199 1.12 20.99 -15.91
CA GLU A 199 1.42 20.22 -14.70
C GLU A 199 1.71 18.75 -15.01
N ARG A 200 0.93 18.14 -15.89
CA ARG A 200 1.17 16.77 -16.35
C ARG A 200 2.51 16.64 -17.04
N SER A 201 2.81 17.50 -18.01
CA SER A 201 4.08 17.48 -18.75
C SER A 201 5.28 17.68 -17.81
N MET A 202 5.16 18.56 -16.82
CA MET A 202 6.21 18.75 -15.80
C MET A 202 6.39 17.49 -14.95
N ALA A 203 5.30 16.87 -14.48
CA ALA A 203 5.38 15.62 -13.73
C ALA A 203 6.02 14.49 -14.56
N GLU A 204 5.64 14.35 -15.83
CA GLU A 204 6.18 13.33 -16.73
C GLU A 204 7.67 13.54 -17.04
N ALA A 205 8.14 14.79 -17.09
CA ALA A 205 9.55 15.13 -17.33
C ALA A 205 10.50 14.72 -16.18
N GLU A 206 9.97 14.48 -14.98
CA GLU A 206 10.74 13.91 -13.86
C GLU A 206 11.09 12.44 -14.09
N TYR A 207 10.36 11.76 -14.97
CA TYR A 207 10.47 10.31 -15.19
C TYR A 207 11.23 10.00 -16.48
N PRO A 208 12.42 9.34 -16.42
CA PRO A 208 13.14 8.90 -17.61
C PRO A 208 12.33 8.07 -18.61
N ILE A 209 11.34 7.30 -18.14
CA ILE A 209 10.43 6.53 -19.00
C ILE A 209 9.43 7.41 -19.79
N GLY A 210 9.35 8.71 -19.48
CA GLY A 210 8.55 9.71 -20.19
C GLY A 210 7.05 9.69 -19.88
N ARG A 211 6.64 9.08 -18.75
CA ARG A 211 5.25 9.10 -18.28
C ARG A 211 5.17 8.89 -16.77
N ILE A 212 4.06 9.32 -16.17
CA ILE A 212 3.69 8.91 -14.81
C ILE A 212 3.17 7.46 -14.78
N GLY A 213 3.15 6.85 -13.60
CA GLY A 213 2.66 5.49 -13.39
C GLY A 213 1.14 5.35 -13.46
N SER A 214 0.65 4.16 -13.76
CA SER A 214 -0.75 3.79 -13.56
C SER A 214 -0.94 2.92 -12.31
N PRO A 215 -2.14 2.85 -11.71
CA PRO A 215 -2.43 1.92 -10.62
C PRO A 215 -2.05 0.46 -10.94
N GLU A 216 -2.22 0.06 -12.21
CA GLU A 216 -1.89 -1.28 -12.70
C GLU A 216 -0.38 -1.55 -12.74
N ASP A 217 0.46 -0.54 -12.97
CA ASP A 217 1.92 -0.69 -12.92
C ASP A 217 2.37 -1.13 -11.53
N VAL A 218 1.81 -0.50 -10.48
CA VAL A 218 2.08 -0.86 -9.07
C VAL A 218 1.46 -2.21 -8.71
N ALA A 219 0.23 -2.46 -9.14
CA ALA A 219 -0.48 -3.73 -8.87
C ALA A 219 0.30 -4.94 -9.40
N LYS A 220 0.92 -4.85 -10.57
CA LYS A 220 1.73 -5.93 -11.17
C LYS A 220 2.96 -6.27 -10.33
N ALA A 221 3.63 -5.26 -9.77
CA ALA A 221 4.76 -5.48 -8.88
C ALA A 221 4.34 -6.09 -7.53
N ILE A 222 3.21 -5.64 -6.98
CA ILE A 222 2.62 -6.26 -5.79
C ILE A 222 2.27 -7.72 -6.07
N LEU A 223 1.65 -8.02 -7.21
CA LEU A 223 1.34 -9.40 -7.63
C LEU A 223 2.60 -10.27 -7.68
N TYR A 224 3.70 -9.77 -8.23
CA TYR A 224 4.99 -10.47 -8.24
C TYR A 224 5.46 -10.79 -6.81
N PHE A 225 5.41 -9.82 -5.89
CA PHE A 225 5.83 -10.05 -4.52
C PHE A 225 4.94 -11.01 -3.74
N VAL A 226 3.64 -11.09 -4.04
CA VAL A 226 2.73 -12.00 -3.32
C VAL A 226 2.60 -13.38 -3.97
N SER A 227 3.16 -13.59 -5.16
CA SER A 227 3.20 -14.90 -5.84
C SER A 227 4.41 -15.75 -5.43
N GLU A 228 4.42 -17.00 -5.89
CA GLU A 228 5.56 -17.91 -5.72
C GLU A 228 6.80 -17.50 -6.54
N ASP A 229 6.64 -16.59 -7.51
CA ASP A 229 7.73 -16.06 -8.35
C ASP A 229 8.78 -15.29 -7.52
N SER A 230 8.41 -14.87 -6.31
CA SER A 230 9.26 -14.17 -5.34
C SER A 230 9.47 -14.96 -4.05
N SER A 231 9.32 -16.29 -4.09
CA SER A 231 9.45 -17.18 -2.93
C SER A 231 10.79 -17.09 -2.19
N TRP A 232 11.86 -16.68 -2.88
CA TRP A 232 13.19 -16.43 -2.28
C TRP A 232 13.48 -14.96 -1.95
N ILE A 233 12.47 -14.09 -1.99
CA ILE A 233 12.63 -12.64 -1.83
C ILE A 233 11.85 -12.14 -0.61
N THR A 234 12.59 -11.59 0.34
CA THR A 234 12.08 -10.87 1.52
C THR A 234 13.01 -9.72 1.87
N GLY A 235 12.48 -8.64 2.42
CA GLY A 235 13.21 -7.40 2.72
C GLY A 235 13.56 -6.57 1.49
N ALA A 236 13.02 -6.92 0.31
CA ALA A 236 13.30 -6.19 -0.92
C ALA A 236 12.54 -4.86 -0.97
N ILE A 237 13.23 -3.84 -1.49
CA ILE A 237 12.69 -2.51 -1.75
C ILE A 237 12.71 -2.30 -3.25
N LEU A 238 11.53 -2.15 -3.86
CA LEU A 238 11.39 -2.03 -5.31
C LEU A 238 10.84 -0.65 -5.68
N PRO A 239 11.67 0.26 -6.22
CA PRO A 239 11.21 1.46 -6.89
C PRO A 239 10.32 1.12 -8.09
N ILE A 240 9.19 1.80 -8.22
CA ILE A 240 8.26 1.72 -9.36
C ILE A 240 7.97 3.15 -9.81
N ASP A 241 9.00 3.82 -10.27
CA ASP A 241 9.07 5.26 -10.35
C ASP A 241 9.62 5.72 -11.71
N GLY A 242 9.54 4.88 -12.75
CA GLY A 242 10.02 5.25 -14.09
C GLY A 242 11.49 5.66 -14.18
N GLY A 243 12.31 5.38 -13.16
CA GLY A 243 13.72 5.78 -13.06
C GLY A 243 13.98 7.11 -12.33
N ALA A 244 12.98 7.75 -11.74
CA ALA A 244 13.12 9.08 -11.12
C ALA A 244 14.21 9.15 -10.03
N ILE A 245 14.36 8.11 -9.20
CA ILE A 245 15.39 8.11 -8.15
C ILE A 245 16.80 7.84 -8.68
N THR A 246 16.94 7.40 -9.93
CA THR A 246 18.24 7.10 -10.56
C THR A 246 18.84 8.28 -11.34
N LYS A 247 18.08 9.37 -11.46
CA LYS A 247 18.49 10.62 -12.10
C LYS A 247 19.23 11.55 -11.13
#